data_AF-A0A081NVM7-F1
#
_entry.id   AF-A0A081NVM7-F1
#
_cell.length_a   1.000
_cell.length_b   1.000
_cell.length_c   1.000
_cell.angle_alpha   90.00
_cell.angle_beta   90.00
_cell.angle_gamma   90.00
#
_symmetry.space_group_name_H-M   'P 1'
#
loop_
_entity.id
_entity.type
_entity.pdbx_description
1 polymer ?
#
loop_
_entity_poly.entity_id
_entity_poly.type
_entity_poly.pdbx_seq_one_letter_code
_entity_poly.pdbx_strand_id
1 'polypeptide(L)'
;MQMLYGSDRALKEGWFPEARHRGSWKVSISYDPRNVSIVYLWDESTGAFEACHLLDHQERYMNKTLNEVQNLIAHERKMRHAATYSELQAEVNFYSEVEDIVKTAVKEVKGR
;
A
#
# COMPACT_ATOMS: atom_id res chain seq x y z
N MET A 1 -0.03 0.27 1.30
CA MET A 1 -1.20 -0.58 1.03
C MET A 1 -2.23 -0.34 2.10
N GLN A 2 -3.49 -0.26 1.69
CA GLN A 2 -4.68 -0.14 2.54
C GLN A 2 -5.67 -1.23 2.11
N MET A 3 -6.54 -1.67 3.01
CA MET A 3 -7.64 -2.58 2.68
C MET A 3 -8.81 -1.75 2.14
N LEU A 4 -9.42 -2.20 1.04
CA LEU A 4 -10.52 -1.50 0.38
C LEU A 4 -11.75 -2.39 0.37
N TYR A 5 -12.89 -1.79 0.71
CA TYR A 5 -14.18 -2.47 0.87
C TYR A 5 -15.25 -1.81 0.00
N GLY A 6 -16.26 -2.59 -0.37
CA GLY A 6 -17.45 -2.11 -1.05
C GLY A 6 -18.72 -2.66 -0.41
N SER A 7 -19.83 -1.95 -0.58
CA SER A 7 -21.15 -2.38 -0.13
C SER A 7 -22.22 -1.89 -1.10
N ASP A 8 -23.38 -2.53 -1.07
CA ASP A 8 -24.49 -2.18 -1.94
C ASP A 8 -25.00 -0.76 -1.68
N ARG A 9 -25.02 -0.31 -0.42
CA ARG A 9 -25.40 1.07 -0.09
C ARG A 9 -24.39 2.08 -0.58
N ALA A 10 -23.10 1.84 -0.39
CA ALA A 10 -22.07 2.75 -0.89
C ALA A 10 -22.15 2.94 -2.41
N LEU A 11 -22.55 1.89 -3.14
CA LEU A 11 -22.85 1.95 -4.57
C LEU A 11 -24.15 2.73 -4.86
N LYS A 12 -25.26 2.37 -4.20
CA LYS A 12 -26.58 2.98 -4.42
C LYS A 12 -26.62 4.47 -4.08
N GLU A 13 -25.97 4.88 -3.00
CA GLU A 13 -25.89 6.26 -2.53
C GLU A 13 -24.78 7.06 -3.25
N GLY A 14 -24.04 6.44 -4.17
CA GLY A 14 -23.04 7.16 -4.98
C GLY A 14 -21.84 7.65 -4.18
N TRP A 15 -21.41 6.94 -3.14
CA TRP A 15 -20.32 7.38 -2.26
C TRP A 15 -18.99 7.53 -3.01
N PHE A 16 -18.68 6.64 -3.95
CA PHE A 16 -17.39 6.69 -4.67
C PHE A 16 -17.27 7.88 -5.63
N PRO A 17 -18.28 8.19 -6.48
CA PRO A 17 -18.31 9.45 -7.22
C PRO A 17 -18.25 10.68 -6.33
N GLU A 18 -19.03 10.70 -5.23
CA GLU A 18 -19.10 11.83 -4.33
C GLU A 18 -17.76 12.09 -3.64
N ALA A 19 -17.10 11.02 -3.17
CA ALA A 19 -15.77 11.10 -2.57
C ALA A 19 -14.71 11.59 -3.55
N ARG A 20 -14.86 11.27 -4.85
CA ARG A 20 -13.97 11.78 -5.90
C ARG A 20 -14.17 13.28 -6.14
N HIS A 21 -15.41 13.77 -6.07
CA HIS A 21 -15.71 15.18 -6.33
C HIS A 21 -15.46 16.09 -5.11
N ARG A 22 -15.88 15.65 -3.92
CA ARG A 22 -15.88 16.46 -2.69
C ARG A 22 -14.81 16.07 -1.68
N GLY A 23 -14.05 15.00 -1.95
CA GLY A 23 -13.07 14.44 -1.03
C GLY A 23 -13.64 13.34 -0.13
N SER A 24 -12.76 12.62 0.55
CA SER A 24 -13.12 11.50 1.42
C SER A 24 -13.58 11.96 2.81
N TRP A 25 -14.53 11.22 3.40
CA TRP A 25 -14.94 11.37 4.80
C TRP A 25 -14.69 10.08 5.57
N LYS A 26 -14.82 10.15 6.91
CA LYS A 26 -14.68 9.00 7.80
C LYS A 26 -16.05 8.43 8.13
N VAL A 27 -16.13 7.11 8.21
CA VAL A 27 -17.32 6.36 8.65
C VAL A 27 -16.93 5.40 9.76
N SER A 28 -17.83 5.19 10.71
CA SER A 28 -17.64 4.23 11.79
C SER A 28 -17.96 2.82 11.28
N ILE A 29 -17.07 1.88 11.59
CA ILE A 29 -17.23 0.47 11.23
C ILE A 29 -17.10 -0.42 12.47
N SER A 30 -17.74 -1.59 12.40
CA SER A 30 -17.49 -2.72 13.29
C SER A 30 -16.85 -3.86 12.50
N TYR A 31 -15.97 -4.66 13.10
CA TYR A 31 -15.29 -5.76 12.41
C TYR A 31 -14.88 -6.87 13.37
N ASP A 32 -14.68 -8.09 12.85
CA ASP A 32 -14.09 -9.20 13.61
C ASP A 32 -12.57 -9.26 13.32
N PRO A 33 -11.70 -9.09 14.33
CA PRO A 33 -10.24 -9.14 14.11
C PRO A 33 -9.73 -10.51 13.64
N ARG A 34 -10.55 -11.57 13.72
CA ARG A 34 -10.21 -12.92 13.26
C ARG A 34 -10.41 -13.11 11.76
N ASN A 35 -11.27 -12.30 11.13
CA ASN A 35 -11.49 -12.33 9.70
C ASN A 35 -11.83 -10.93 9.19
N VAL A 36 -10.88 -10.31 8.50
CA VAL A 36 -11.05 -8.95 7.96
C VAL A 36 -11.78 -8.90 6.62
N SER A 37 -12.28 -10.02 6.10
CA SER A 37 -12.95 -10.05 4.78
C SER A 37 -14.24 -9.23 4.74
N ILE A 38 -14.86 -9.06 5.90
CA ILE A 38 -16.12 -8.36 6.06
C ILE A 38 -15.98 -7.35 7.19
N VAL A 39 -16.38 -6.12 6.91
CA VAL A 39 -16.59 -5.08 7.92
C VAL A 39 -18.05 -4.66 7.87
N TYR A 40 -18.57 -4.10 8.96
CA TYR A 40 -19.97 -3.72 9.08
C TYR A 40 -20.07 -2.22 9.24
N LEU A 41 -20.83 -1.57 8.36
CA LEU A 41 -21.23 -0.17 8.52
C LEU A 41 -22.45 -0.12 9.43
N TRP A 42 -22.40 0.80 10.39
CA TRP A 42 -23.55 1.09 11.24
C TRP A 42 -24.38 2.21 10.62
N ASP A 43 -25.67 1.96 10.41
CA ASP A 43 -26.61 2.99 10.02
C ASP A 43 -27.30 3.56 11.27
N GLU A 44 -26.90 4.76 11.67
CA GLU A 44 -27.49 5.46 12.82
C GLU A 44 -28.99 5.74 12.64
N SER A 45 -29.46 5.88 11.39
CA SER A 45 -30.85 6.24 11.09
C SER A 45 -31.81 5.06 11.21
N THR A 46 -31.37 3.87 10.81
CA THR A 46 -32.18 2.64 10.83
C THR A 46 -31.82 1.71 11.99
N GLY A 47 -30.68 1.95 12.65
CA GLY A 47 -30.11 1.04 13.65
C GLY A 47 -29.58 -0.27 13.04
N ALA A 48 -29.57 -0.41 11.72
CA ALA A 48 -29.15 -1.61 11.03
C ALA A 48 -27.63 -1.66 10.82
N PHE A 49 -27.11 -2.88 10.64
CA PHE A 49 -25.75 -3.11 10.17
C PHE A 49 -25.78 -3.58 8.72
N GLU A 50 -24.88 -3.03 7.92
CA GLU A 50 -24.67 -3.46 6.54
C GLU A 50 -23.27 -4.06 6.38
N ALA A 51 -23.20 -5.24 5.79
CA ALA A 51 -21.94 -5.87 5.46
C ALA A 51 -21.26 -5.18 4.27
N CYS A 52 -19.99 -4.87 4.44
CA CYS A 52 -19.09 -4.42 3.39
C CYS A 52 -18.01 -5.48 3.19
N HIS A 53 -17.77 -5.83 1.94
CA HIS A 53 -16.86 -6.90 1.57
C HIS A 53 -15.56 -6.33 1.02
N LEU A 54 -14.44 -6.98 1.30
CA LEU A 54 -13.18 -6.68 0.62
C LEU A 54 -13.40 -6.73 -0.90
N LEU A 55 -12.82 -5.78 -1.62
CA LEU A 55 -12.89 -5.75 -3.08
C LEU A 55 -12.07 -6.92 -3.68
N ASP A 56 -12.49 -7.43 -4.83
CA ASP A 56 -11.87 -8.61 -5.46
C ASP A 56 -10.36 -8.50 -5.64
N HIS A 57 -9.85 -7.33 -6.04
CA HIS A 57 -8.41 -7.10 -6.19
C HIS A 57 -7.63 -7.07 -4.86
N GLN A 58 -8.33 -7.17 -3.71
CA GLN A 58 -7.78 -7.27 -2.36
C GLN A 58 -7.81 -8.72 -1.83
N GLU A 59 -8.04 -9.72 -2.70
CA GLU A 59 -8.15 -11.15 -2.34
C GLU A 59 -7.01 -11.65 -1.44
N ARG A 60 -5.81 -11.09 -1.59
CA ARG A 60 -4.64 -11.32 -0.72
C ARG A 60 -4.89 -11.14 0.79
N TYR A 61 -5.92 -10.41 1.19
CA TYR A 61 -6.30 -10.19 2.59
C TYR A 61 -7.50 -11.04 3.04
N MET A 62 -8.14 -11.76 2.11
CA MET A 62 -9.31 -12.59 2.40
C MET A 62 -8.99 -13.68 3.40
N ASN A 63 -9.93 -13.91 4.31
CA ASN A 63 -9.91 -14.89 5.40
C ASN A 63 -8.69 -14.78 6.33
N LYS A 64 -8.03 -13.61 6.37
CA LYS A 64 -6.93 -13.35 7.29
C LYS A 64 -7.41 -12.66 8.55
N THR A 65 -6.70 -12.92 9.64
CA THR A 65 -6.78 -12.11 10.85
C THR A 65 -6.16 -10.74 10.61
N LEU A 66 -6.55 -9.76 11.43
CA LEU A 66 -5.98 -8.41 11.38
C LEU A 66 -4.45 -8.44 11.55
N ASN A 67 -3.95 -9.29 12.44
CA ASN A 67 -2.51 -9.40 12.73
C ASN A 67 -1.73 -9.92 11.51
N GLU A 68 -2.25 -10.93 10.80
CA GLU A 68 -1.63 -11.42 9.57
C GLU A 68 -1.56 -10.34 8.49
N VAL A 69 -2.63 -9.56 8.32
CA VAL A 69 -2.64 -8.46 7.37
C VAL A 69 -1.63 -7.37 7.75
N GLN A 70 -1.56 -7.01 9.04
CA GLN A 70 -0.59 -6.04 9.54
C GLN A 70 0.86 -6.51 9.29
N ASN A 71 1.15 -7.78 9.58
CA ASN A 71 2.46 -8.38 9.33
C ASN A 71 2.81 -8.37 7.84
N LEU A 72 1.86 -8.73 6.98
CA LEU A 72 2.05 -8.71 5.52
C LEU A 72 2.37 -7.30 5.02
N ILE A 73 1.59 -6.29 5.44
CA ILE A 73 1.83 -4.88 5.07
C ILE A 73 3.19 -4.40 5.58
N ALA A 74 3.56 -4.74 6.82
CA ALA A 74 4.85 -4.38 7.39
C ALA A 74 6.02 -5.02 6.63
N HIS A 75 5.89 -6.29 6.28
CA HIS A 75 6.88 -7.02 5.50
C HIS A 75 7.07 -6.40 4.11
N GLU A 76 5.98 -6.11 3.39
CA GLU A 76 6.05 -5.47 2.07
C GLU A 76 6.62 -4.05 2.11
N ARG A 77 6.34 -3.30 3.18
CA ARG A 77 6.98 -2.00 3.40
C ARG A 77 8.48 -2.17 3.54
N LYS A 78 8.95 -3.11 4.37
CA LYS A 78 10.38 -3.40 4.54
C LYS A 78 11.04 -3.81 3.22
N MET A 79 10.41 -4.71 2.46
CA MET A 79 10.92 -5.16 1.17
C MET A 79 11.04 -4.01 0.16
N ARG A 80 10.03 -3.13 0.06
CA ARG A 80 10.11 -1.94 -0.79
C ARG A 80 11.24 -1.01 -0.37
N HIS A 81 11.37 -0.73 0.93
CA HIS A 81 12.45 0.12 1.43
C HIS A 81 13.83 -0.48 1.15
N ALA A 82 14.00 -1.80 1.30
CA ALA A 82 15.24 -2.49 0.97
C ALA A 82 15.56 -2.42 -0.53
N ALA A 83 14.56 -2.58 -1.40
CA ALA A 83 14.74 -2.44 -2.84
C ALA A 83 15.19 -1.02 -3.22
N THR A 84 14.52 0.02 -2.71
CA THR A 84 14.92 1.42 -2.95
C THR A 84 16.33 1.71 -2.43
N TYR A 85 16.71 1.17 -1.27
CA TYR A 85 18.06 1.32 -0.74
C TYR A 85 19.10 0.62 -1.64
N SER A 86 18.79 -0.58 -2.12
CA SER A 86 19.66 -1.32 -3.05
C SER A 86 19.83 -0.59 -4.38
N GLU A 87 18.77 -0.01 -4.92
CA GLU A 87 18.81 0.80 -6.15
C GLU A 87 19.71 2.03 -5.97
N LEU A 88 19.54 2.77 -4.86
CA LEU A 88 20.36 3.94 -4.54
C LEU A 88 21.84 3.56 -4.35
N GLN A 89 22.13 2.44 -3.67
CA GLN A 89 23.49 1.98 -3.49
C GLN A 89 24.15 1.57 -4.82
N ALA A 90 23.40 0.92 -5.71
CA ALA A 90 23.88 0.56 -7.04
C ALA A 90 24.23 1.81 -7.87
N GLU A 91 23.39 2.86 -7.79
CA GLU A 91 23.65 4.14 -8.45
C GLU A 91 24.92 4.82 -7.91
N VAL A 92 25.09 4.89 -6.58
CA VAL A 92 26.30 5.45 -5.95
C VAL A 92 27.57 4.68 -6.35
N ASN A 93 27.49 3.34 -6.36
CA ASN A 93 28.61 2.49 -6.77
C ASN A 93 28.97 2.74 -8.24
N PHE A 94 27.97 2.85 -9.12
CA PHE A 94 28.19 3.14 -10.54
C PHE A 94 28.92 4.48 -10.75
N TYR A 95 28.51 5.56 -10.06
CA TYR A 95 29.22 6.84 -10.14
C TYR A 95 30.67 6.73 -9.67
N SER A 96 30.92 5.99 -8.59
CA SER A 96 32.25 5.77 -8.05
C SER A 96 33.13 4.98 -9.04
N GLU A 97 32.58 3.94 -9.67
CA GLU A 97 33.27 3.16 -10.71
C GLU A 97 33.62 4.03 -11.93
N VAL A 98 32.70 4.90 -12.38
CA VAL A 98 32.95 5.83 -13.49
C VAL A 98 34.09 6.80 -13.14
N GLU A 99 34.08 7.38 -11.93
CA GLU A 99 35.15 8.28 -11.47
C GLU A 99 36.51 7.59 -11.44
N ASP A 100 36.56 6.35 -10.96
CA ASP A 100 37.79 5.56 -10.90
C ASP A 100 38.34 5.22 -12.28
N ILE A 101 37.46 4.87 -13.24
CA ILE A 101 37.85 4.65 -14.66
C ILE A 101 38.44 5.92 -15.24
N VAL A 102 37.77 7.07 -15.09
CA VAL A 102 38.25 8.37 -15.61
C VAL A 102 39.59 8.74 -14.99
N LYS A 103 39.73 8.59 -13.68
CA LYS A 103 40.97 8.91 -12.96
C LYS A 103 42.14 8.03 -13.40
N THR A 104 41.88 6.75 -13.65
CA THR A 104 42.89 5.80 -14.14
C THR A 104 43.32 6.18 -15.56
N ALA A 105 42.37 6.43 -16.47
CA ALA A 105 42.66 6.87 -17.84
C ALA A 105 43.48 8.19 -17.87
N VAL A 106 43.14 9.17 -17.02
CA VAL A 106 43.89 10.43 -16.93
C VAL A 106 45.32 10.22 -16.42
N LYS A 107 45.53 9.31 -15.46
CA LYS A 107 46.87 8.98 -14.97
C LYS A 107 47.73 8.30 -16.04
N GLU A 108 47.17 7.37 -16.79
CA GLU A 108 47.87 6.68 -17.88
C GLU A 108 48.26 7.62 -19.03
N VAL A 109 47.41 8.63 -19.33
CA VAL A 109 47.71 9.66 -20.33
C VAL A 109 48.79 10.63 -19.85
N LYS A 110 48.84 10.97 -18.55
CA LYS A 110 49.86 11.88 -17.98
C LYS A 110 51.20 11.20 -17.70
N GLY A 111 51.25 9.88 -17.64
CA GLY A 111 52.48 9.09 -17.46
C GLY A 111 53.20 8.74 -18.77
N ARG A 112 52.62 9.09 -19.92
CA ARG A 112 53.24 9.07 -21.26
C ARG A 112 53.71 10.46 -21.64
#